data_AF-A0A3D1R464-F1
#
_entry.id   AF-A0A3D1R464-F1
#
_cell.length_a   1.000
_cell.length_b   1.000
_cell.length_c   1.000
_cell.angle_alpha   90.00
_cell.angle_beta   90.00
_cell.angle_gamma   90.00
#
_symmetry.space_group_name_H-M   'P 1'
#
loop_
_entity.id
_entity.type
_entity.pdbx_description
1 polymer ?
#
loop_
_entity_poly.entity_id
_entity_poly.type
_entity_poly.pdbx_seq_one_letter_code
_entity_poly.pdbx_strand_id
1 'polypeptide(L)'
;MASSPGSKVPQGSHVVASRATARPQGGAERPRLVRAKQRAWRVLAVGGGKGGIGKSLIASNLGIELARRGNRVVLIDADLGGANLHTCLGMELPKVTLSDYINRRVAKLEEVLVPTTVANLSLVSGALDALDVANPKYAQKLKLLRNFQALDVDYAILDLGAGTNYNVLDFFLIADHGLLVLVPEPTSVENGYRFIKAAFFRRLANVQAVYGIEWLVR
;
A
#
# COMPACT_ATOMS: atom_id res chain seq x y z
N MET A 1 -75.94 -22.27 13.32
CA MET A 1 -76.59 -23.16 12.33
C MET A 1 -75.83 -23.00 11.03
N ALA A 2 -75.30 -24.00 10.32
CA ALA A 2 -75.12 -25.44 10.52
C ALA A 2 -74.00 -25.83 9.50
N SER A 3 -72.97 -26.57 9.93
CA SER A 3 -72.73 -27.99 9.63
C SER A 3 -71.97 -28.30 8.33
N SER A 4 -70.73 -28.82 8.48
CA SER A 4 -70.05 -29.71 7.54
C SER A 4 -70.83 -31.03 7.32
N PRO A 5 -70.59 -31.81 6.25
CA PRO A 5 -69.52 -32.84 6.18
C PRO A 5 -68.91 -32.91 4.74
N GLY A 6 -67.88 -33.66 4.33
CA GLY A 6 -67.08 -34.76 4.86
C GLY A 6 -66.60 -35.62 3.66
N SER A 7 -65.29 -35.89 3.58
CA SER A 7 -64.60 -37.01 2.89
C SER A 7 -64.68 -37.21 1.35
N LYS A 8 -63.53 -37.32 0.67
CA LYS A 8 -62.81 -38.59 0.39
C LYS A 8 -61.57 -38.36 -0.49
N VAL A 9 -60.57 -39.20 -0.23
CA VAL A 9 -59.23 -39.31 -0.83
C VAL A 9 -59.26 -40.25 -2.06
N PRO A 10 -58.34 -40.10 -3.02
CA PRO A 10 -57.56 -41.24 -3.52
C PRO A 10 -56.06 -40.89 -3.54
N GLN A 11 -55.21 -41.52 -2.73
CA GLN A 11 -54.47 -42.77 -2.99
C GLN A 11 -53.94 -42.90 -4.43
N GLY A 12 -52.68 -42.49 -4.59
CA GLY A 12 -51.82 -42.77 -5.73
C GLY A 12 -50.37 -42.70 -5.27
N SER A 13 -49.74 -43.85 -5.17
CA SER A 13 -48.43 -44.14 -4.60
C SER A 13 -47.27 -43.54 -5.40
N HIS A 14 -46.54 -42.59 -4.82
CA HIS A 14 -45.16 -42.31 -5.22
C HIS A 14 -44.22 -42.66 -4.06
N VAL A 15 -43.64 -43.84 -4.16
CA VAL A 15 -42.50 -44.27 -3.34
C VAL A 15 -41.32 -43.39 -3.72
N VAL A 16 -41.02 -42.38 -2.88
CA VAL A 16 -39.76 -41.63 -2.98
C VAL A 16 -38.68 -42.52 -2.36
N ALA A 17 -37.94 -43.22 -3.22
CA ALA A 17 -36.73 -43.92 -2.82
C ALA A 17 -35.71 -42.90 -2.31
N SER A 18 -35.45 -42.96 -1.00
CA SER A 18 -34.31 -42.31 -0.35
C SER A 18 -33.01 -42.80 -1.00
N ARG A 19 -32.47 -42.02 -1.93
CA ARG A 19 -31.07 -42.17 -2.37
C ARG A 19 -30.20 -41.45 -1.35
N ALA A 20 -29.61 -42.23 -0.46
CA ALA A 20 -28.41 -41.83 0.27
C ALA A 20 -27.31 -41.51 -0.76
N THR A 21 -27.09 -40.23 -1.04
CA THR A 21 -25.93 -39.78 -1.82
C THR A 21 -24.72 -39.80 -0.91
N ALA A 22 -23.89 -40.83 -1.09
CA ALA A 22 -22.58 -40.96 -0.49
C ALA A 22 -21.75 -39.67 -0.66
N ARG A 23 -21.12 -39.22 0.42
CA ARG A 23 -20.12 -38.14 0.37
C ARG A 23 -18.99 -38.57 -0.58
N PRO A 24 -18.56 -37.75 -1.54
CA PRO A 24 -17.38 -38.07 -2.33
C PRO A 24 -16.16 -37.98 -1.41
N GLN A 25 -15.60 -39.15 -1.07
CA GLN A 25 -14.25 -39.26 -0.52
C GLN A 25 -13.26 -39.05 -1.68
N GLY A 26 -12.95 -37.78 -1.95
CA GLY A 26 -11.95 -37.38 -2.93
C GLY A 26 -11.22 -36.17 -2.39
N GLY A 27 -10.07 -36.42 -1.75
CA GLY A 27 -9.18 -35.37 -1.28
C GLY A 27 -8.54 -34.66 -2.46
N ALA A 28 -9.23 -33.70 -3.04
CA ALA A 28 -8.58 -32.66 -3.83
C ALA A 28 -7.80 -31.79 -2.83
N GLU A 29 -6.49 -31.99 -2.74
CA GLU A 29 -5.61 -31.05 -2.07
C GLU A 29 -5.87 -29.67 -2.66
N ARG A 30 -6.48 -28.79 -1.86
CA ARG A 30 -6.54 -27.37 -2.19
C ARG A 30 -5.09 -26.94 -2.43
N PRO A 31 -4.77 -26.28 -3.55
CA PRO A 31 -3.42 -25.77 -3.77
C PRO A 31 -3.04 -25.00 -2.52
N ARG A 32 -2.03 -25.47 -1.79
CA ARG A 32 -1.47 -24.70 -0.67
C ARG A 32 -1.08 -23.38 -1.30
N LEU A 33 -1.82 -22.32 -1.00
CA LEU A 33 -1.33 -20.97 -1.24
C LEU A 33 0.03 -20.96 -0.55
N VAL A 34 1.09 -20.95 -1.37
CA VAL A 34 2.45 -20.76 -0.89
C VAL A 34 2.36 -19.48 -0.08
N ARG A 35 2.44 -19.59 1.25
CA ARG A 35 2.50 -18.43 2.13
C ARG A 35 3.70 -17.65 1.62
N ALA A 36 3.44 -16.53 0.94
CA ALA A 36 4.48 -15.60 0.55
C ALA A 36 5.30 -15.35 1.81
N LYS A 37 6.60 -15.62 1.74
CA LYS A 37 7.57 -15.44 2.82
C LYS A 37 7.21 -14.13 3.51
N GLN A 38 6.73 -14.19 4.76
CA GLN A 38 6.28 -12.99 5.47
C GLN A 38 7.41 -11.99 5.37
N ARG A 39 7.15 -10.84 4.73
CA ARG A 39 8.15 -9.78 4.63
C ARG A 39 8.59 -9.49 6.06
N ALA A 40 9.90 -9.52 6.30
CA ALA A 40 10.48 -9.25 7.62
C ALA A 40 10.15 -7.83 8.12
N TRP A 41 9.69 -6.96 7.23
CA TRP A 41 9.33 -5.59 7.48
C TRP A 41 8.06 -5.21 6.70
N ARG A 42 7.34 -4.17 7.15
CA ARG A 42 6.10 -3.68 6.52
C ARG A 42 6.29 -2.30 5.91
N VAL A 43 5.80 -2.10 4.69
CA VAL A 43 5.79 -0.79 4.02
C VAL A 43 4.43 -0.14 4.16
N LEU A 44 4.40 1.01 4.82
CA LEU A 44 3.24 1.88 4.95
C LEU A 44 3.45 3.08 4.02
N ALA A 45 2.42 3.50 3.29
CA ALA A 45 2.45 4.71 2.49
C ALA A 45 1.39 5.70 2.96
N VAL A 46 1.78 6.93 3.28
CA VAL A 46 0.87 8.01 3.65
C VAL A 46 0.69 8.92 2.44
N GLY A 47 -0.52 8.94 1.88
CA GLY A 47 -0.83 9.65 0.64
C GLY A 47 -2.12 10.47 0.73
N GLY A 48 -2.36 11.29 -0.30
CA GLY A 48 -3.58 12.11 -0.37
C GLY A 48 -3.63 13.01 -1.60
N GLY A 49 -4.84 13.33 -2.05
CA GLY A 49 -5.04 14.12 -3.26
C GLY A 49 -4.73 15.61 -3.11
N LYS A 50 -4.67 16.14 -1.89
CA LYS A 50 -4.48 17.57 -1.61
C LYS A 50 -3.16 17.84 -0.85
N GLY A 51 -2.54 18.98 -1.14
CA GLY A 51 -1.38 19.51 -0.41
C GLY A 51 -1.79 20.17 0.92
N GLY A 52 -0.89 20.20 1.91
CA GLY A 52 -1.15 20.89 3.19
C GLY A 52 -2.18 20.23 4.12
N ILE A 53 -2.62 19.00 3.84
CA ILE A 53 -3.60 18.27 4.68
C ILE A 53 -2.98 17.49 5.85
N GLY A 54 -1.68 17.66 6.11
CA GLY A 54 -0.99 17.02 7.25
C GLY A 54 -0.40 15.61 7.00
N LYS A 55 -0.17 15.21 5.75
CA LYS A 55 0.43 13.89 5.41
C LYS A 55 1.75 13.62 6.15
N SER A 56 2.72 14.52 6.02
CA SER A 56 4.02 14.43 6.68
C SER A 56 3.92 14.40 8.20
N LEU A 57 2.96 15.13 8.77
CA LEU A 57 2.69 15.13 10.20
C LEU A 57 2.16 13.76 10.67
N ILE A 58 1.24 13.16 9.92
CA ILE A 58 0.75 11.80 10.22
C ILE A 58 1.87 10.77 10.05
N ALA A 59 2.67 10.86 8.98
CA ALA A 59 3.79 9.95 8.73
C ALA A 59 4.84 10.01 9.84
N SER A 60 5.26 11.21 10.26
CA SER A 60 6.24 11.41 11.32
C SER A 60 5.75 10.88 12.67
N ASN A 61 4.53 11.24 13.08
CA ASN A 61 3.97 10.79 14.35
C ASN A 61 3.73 9.27 14.39
N LEU A 62 3.29 8.68 13.28
CA LEU A 62 3.16 7.24 13.17
C LEU A 62 4.53 6.55 13.33
N GLY A 63 5.59 7.09 12.71
CA GLY A 63 6.94 6.55 12.85
C GLY A 63 7.48 6.67 14.27
N ILE A 64 7.31 7.83 14.89
CA ILE A 64 7.70 8.07 16.29
C ILE A 64 7.01 7.07 17.22
N GLU A 65 5.70 6.87 17.07
CA GLU A 65 4.94 5.96 17.92
C GLU A 65 5.35 4.49 17.72
N LEU A 66 5.55 4.06 16.47
CA LEU A 66 6.05 2.71 16.19
C LEU A 66 7.46 2.49 16.75
N ALA A 67 8.33 3.50 16.66
CA ALA A 67 9.68 3.45 17.21
C ALA A 67 9.69 3.40 18.74
N ARG A 68 8.83 4.18 19.39
CA ARG A 68 8.61 4.16 20.85
C ARG A 68 8.11 2.81 21.36
N ARG A 69 7.41 2.05 20.52
CA ARG A 69 6.98 0.67 20.81
C ARG A 69 8.09 -0.37 20.59
N GLY A 70 9.33 0.07 20.32
CA GLY A 70 10.49 -0.79 20.16
C GLY A 70 10.72 -1.31 18.74
N ASN A 71 9.96 -0.83 17.74
CA ASN A 71 10.18 -1.22 16.35
C ASN A 71 11.29 -0.38 15.72
N ARG A 72 12.06 -0.96 14.82
CA ARG A 72 13.03 -0.24 13.98
C ARG A 72 12.30 0.35 12.78
N VAL A 73 12.26 1.67 12.69
CA VAL A 73 11.45 2.40 11.73
C VAL A 73 12.34 3.28 10.87
N VAL A 74 12.08 3.26 9.56
CA VAL A 74 12.61 4.23 8.62
C VAL A 74 11.48 5.07 8.04
N LEU A 75 11.59 6.40 8.19
CA LEU A 75 10.78 7.37 7.47
C LEU A 75 11.47 7.69 6.15
N ILE A 76 10.73 7.63 5.05
CA ILE A 76 11.25 7.91 3.71
C ILE A 76 10.43 9.07 3.14
N ASP A 77 11.09 10.20 2.93
CA ASP A 77 10.47 11.33 2.25
C ASP A 77 10.44 11.02 0.76
N ALA A 78 9.25 10.79 0.19
CA ALA A 78 9.05 10.54 -1.23
C ALA A 78 8.28 11.69 -1.89
N ASP A 79 8.13 12.83 -1.20
CA ASP A 79 7.63 14.07 -1.78
C ASP A 79 8.76 14.86 -2.43
N LEU A 80 9.05 14.52 -3.69
CA LEU A 80 10.07 15.18 -4.51
C LEU A 80 9.79 16.68 -4.76
N GLY A 81 8.60 17.19 -4.43
CA GLY A 81 8.21 18.59 -4.65
C GLY A 81 8.25 19.47 -3.39
N GLY A 82 8.44 18.89 -2.21
CA GLY A 82 8.36 19.62 -0.94
C GLY A 82 8.73 18.76 0.26
N ALA A 83 9.99 18.32 0.33
CA ALA A 83 10.48 17.49 1.41
C ALA A 83 10.32 18.21 2.78
N ASN A 84 9.49 17.66 3.66
CA ASN A 84 9.08 18.30 4.92
C ASN A 84 9.31 17.40 6.16
N LEU A 85 9.68 16.13 5.97
CA LEU A 85 9.78 15.21 7.12
C LEU A 85 10.86 15.61 8.12
N HIS A 86 12.01 16.09 7.65
CA HIS A 86 13.08 16.58 8.52
C HIS A 86 12.58 17.71 9.44
N THR A 87 11.79 18.65 8.90
CA THR A 87 11.17 19.74 9.66
C THR A 87 10.19 19.21 10.70
N CYS A 88 9.33 18.24 10.34
CA CYS A 88 8.41 17.62 11.28
C CYS A 88 9.10 16.87 12.43
N LEU A 89 10.35 16.46 12.24
CA LEU A 89 11.16 15.77 13.25
C LEU A 89 12.08 16.73 14.03
N GLY A 90 12.06 18.03 13.71
CA GLY A 90 12.96 19.02 14.33
C GLY A 90 14.43 18.82 13.95
N MET A 91 14.70 18.31 12.75
CA MET A 91 16.03 18.05 12.22
C MET A 91 16.42 19.05 11.14
N GLU A 92 17.72 19.29 11.01
CA GLU A 92 18.29 19.94 9.82
C GLU A 92 18.12 19.04 8.58
N LEU A 93 18.18 19.65 7.39
CA LEU A 93 18.09 18.91 6.14
C LEU A 93 19.27 17.92 6.02
N PRO A 94 19.02 16.62 5.77
CA PRO A 94 20.09 15.65 5.52
C PRO A 94 21.00 16.07 4.37
N LYS A 95 22.33 16.03 4.61
CA LYS A 95 23.35 16.34 3.59
C LYS A 95 23.48 15.24 2.54
N VAL A 96 23.13 14.02 2.91
CA VAL A 96 23.16 12.83 2.04
C VAL A 96 21.72 12.36 1.90
N THR A 97 21.32 12.09 0.67
CA THR A 97 19.93 11.86 0.31
C THR A 97 19.79 10.61 -0.55
N LEU A 98 18.54 10.20 -0.78
CA LEU A 98 18.26 9.06 -1.63
C LEU A 98 18.77 9.24 -3.07
N SER A 99 18.85 10.48 -3.55
CA SER A 99 19.43 10.81 -4.85
C SER A 99 20.89 10.44 -4.94
N ASP A 100 21.67 10.61 -3.87
CA ASP A 100 23.09 10.27 -3.85
C ASP A 100 23.32 8.77 -4.01
N TYR A 101 22.45 7.96 -3.41
CA TYR A 101 22.43 6.51 -3.61
C TYR A 101 22.02 6.12 -5.03
N ILE A 102 20.95 6.71 -5.57
CA ILE A 102 20.46 6.43 -6.92
C ILE A 102 21.51 6.79 -7.98
N ASN A 103 22.18 7.93 -7.80
CA ASN A 103 23.24 8.43 -8.68
C ASN A 103 24.61 7.76 -8.42
N ARG A 104 24.67 6.77 -7.52
CA ARG A 104 25.89 6.03 -7.15
C ARG A 104 27.02 6.91 -6.62
N ARG A 105 26.70 8.09 -6.06
CA ARG A 105 27.66 8.89 -5.27
C ARG A 105 27.95 8.22 -3.94
N VAL A 106 26.97 7.45 -3.46
CA VAL A 106 27.04 6.63 -2.25
C VAL A 106 26.79 5.17 -2.64
N ALA A 107 27.57 4.26 -2.08
CA ALA A 107 27.55 2.85 -2.50
C ALA A 107 26.46 2.04 -1.79
N LYS A 108 26.23 2.32 -0.50
CA LYS A 108 25.31 1.57 0.35
C LYS A 108 24.07 2.39 0.70
N LEU A 109 22.93 1.72 0.85
CA LEU A 109 21.69 2.41 1.20
C LEU A 109 21.74 2.86 2.68
N GLU A 110 22.46 2.13 3.51
CA GLU A 110 22.70 2.40 4.93
C GLU A 110 23.32 3.78 5.17
N GLU A 111 24.13 4.26 4.22
CA GLU A 111 24.81 5.56 4.30
C GLU A 111 23.84 6.76 4.12
N VAL A 112 22.63 6.52 3.60
CA VAL A 112 21.59 7.57 3.48
C VAL A 112 20.58 7.53 4.63
N LEU A 113 20.69 6.59 5.57
CA LEU A 113 19.87 6.59 6.78
C LEU A 113 20.46 7.57 7.79
N VAL A 114 19.72 8.64 8.05
CA VAL A 114 20.07 9.62 9.09
C VAL A 114 19.31 9.27 10.37
N PRO A 115 19.99 8.90 11.46
CA PRO A 115 19.31 8.65 12.73
C PRO A 115 18.66 9.95 13.25
N THR A 116 17.47 9.81 13.82
CA THR A 116 16.75 10.93 14.42
C THR A 116 17.06 11.05 15.92
N THR A 117 16.50 12.08 16.58
CA THR A 117 16.55 12.19 18.05
C THR A 117 15.72 11.13 18.77
N VAL A 118 14.83 10.43 18.04
CA VAL A 118 14.01 9.34 18.58
C VAL A 118 14.72 8.01 18.34
N ALA A 119 14.93 7.25 19.42
CA ALA A 119 15.55 5.93 19.34
C ALA A 119 14.76 5.00 18.39
N ASN A 120 15.48 4.17 17.64
CA ASN A 120 14.94 3.25 16.62
C ASN A 120 14.25 3.92 15.42
N LEU A 121 14.35 5.24 15.27
CA LEU A 121 13.79 5.99 14.15
C LEU A 121 14.90 6.63 13.32
N SER A 122 14.92 6.31 12.03
CA SER A 122 15.81 6.92 11.04
C SER A 122 15.01 7.60 9.93
N LEU A 123 15.62 8.60 9.31
CA LEU A 123 15.08 9.35 8.18
C LEU A 123 15.94 9.11 6.95
N VAL A 124 15.28 8.85 5.82
CA VAL A 124 15.85 8.94 4.49
C VAL A 124 15.18 10.12 3.80
N SER A 125 15.93 11.19 3.59
CA SER A 125 15.44 12.34 2.83
C SER A 125 15.44 12.01 1.35
N GLY A 126 14.29 12.18 0.70
CA GLY A 126 14.16 12.19 -0.74
C GLY A 126 14.17 13.62 -1.24
N ALA A 127 15.34 14.10 -1.65
CA ALA A 127 15.47 15.22 -2.56
C ALA A 127 16.93 15.35 -2.97
N LEU A 128 17.20 15.52 -4.26
CA LEU A 128 18.23 16.41 -4.83
C LEU A 128 18.39 16.09 -6.31
N ASP A 129 17.97 17.04 -7.14
CA ASP A 129 18.55 17.38 -8.44
C ASP A 129 18.87 16.24 -9.40
N ALA A 130 17.85 15.87 -10.17
CA ALA A 130 18.00 15.76 -11.61
C ALA A 130 16.61 15.81 -12.23
N LEU A 131 16.41 16.75 -13.15
CA LEU A 131 15.26 16.77 -14.06
C LEU A 131 15.05 15.40 -14.76
N ASP A 132 16.07 14.53 -14.79
CA ASP A 132 16.02 13.15 -15.28
C ASP A 132 15.54 12.08 -14.28
N VAL A 133 15.54 12.35 -12.97
CA VAL A 133 15.13 11.39 -11.92
C VAL A 133 13.72 11.70 -11.39
N ALA A 134 13.08 12.77 -11.86
CA ALA A 134 11.71 13.15 -11.49
C ALA A 134 10.64 12.11 -11.88
N ASN A 135 10.98 11.10 -12.70
CA ASN A 135 10.06 10.02 -13.06
C ASN A 135 10.77 8.65 -13.13
N PRO A 136 11.21 8.10 -11.98
CA PRO A 136 11.88 6.81 -11.98
C PRO A 136 10.94 5.76 -12.55
N LYS A 137 11.46 4.94 -13.47
CA LYS A 137 10.70 3.84 -14.08
C LYS A 137 10.16 2.93 -12.98
N TYR A 138 9.01 2.30 -13.22
CA TYR A 138 8.40 1.38 -12.26
C TYR A 138 9.38 0.31 -11.73
N ALA A 139 10.25 -0.22 -12.60
CA ALA A 139 11.29 -1.17 -12.23
C ALA A 139 12.35 -0.58 -11.27
N GLN A 140 12.69 0.70 -11.39
CA GLN A 140 13.62 1.39 -10.48
C GLN A 140 12.98 1.58 -9.10
N LYS A 141 11.69 1.94 -9.04
CA LYS A 141 10.93 2.02 -7.77
C LYS A 141 10.87 0.68 -7.05
N LEU A 142 10.59 -0.41 -7.79
CA LEU A 142 10.62 -1.76 -7.24
C LEU A 142 12.02 -2.15 -6.75
N LYS A 143 13.08 -1.82 -7.51
CA LYS A 143 14.47 -2.08 -7.10
C LYS A 143 14.81 -1.32 -5.83
N LEU A 144 14.41 -0.06 -5.73
CA LEU A 144 14.62 0.76 -4.56
C LEU A 144 13.92 0.16 -3.32
N LEU A 145 12.65 -0.20 -3.45
CA LEU A 145 11.91 -0.87 -2.36
C LEU A 145 12.54 -2.21 -1.98
N ARG A 146 13.07 -2.98 -2.95
CA ARG A 146 13.85 -4.21 -2.70
C ARG A 146 15.11 -3.93 -1.88
N ASN A 147 15.83 -2.86 -2.21
CA ASN A 147 17.03 -2.47 -1.47
C ASN A 147 16.68 -2.03 -0.04
N PHE A 148 15.56 -1.34 0.16
CA PHE A 148 15.05 -1.07 1.50
C PHE A 148 14.70 -2.34 2.28
N GLN A 149 14.31 -3.45 1.63
CA GLN A 149 14.09 -4.74 2.31
C GLN A 149 15.39 -5.39 2.83
N ALA A 150 16.56 -4.96 2.33
CA ALA A 150 17.84 -5.43 2.83
C ALA A 150 18.23 -4.73 4.14
N LEU A 151 17.57 -3.61 4.47
CA LEU A 151 17.79 -2.93 5.74
C LEU A 151 17.18 -3.73 6.89
N ASP A 152 17.85 -3.67 8.03
CA ASP A 152 17.42 -4.31 9.26
C ASP A 152 16.38 -3.44 10.00
N VAL A 153 15.21 -3.28 9.39
CA VAL A 153 14.09 -2.48 9.90
C VAL A 153 12.81 -3.31 9.96
N ASP A 154 11.86 -2.91 10.81
CA ASP A 154 10.56 -3.56 10.95
C ASP A 154 9.48 -2.82 10.14
N TYR A 155 9.63 -1.49 9.95
CA TYR A 155 8.70 -0.66 9.18
C TYR A 155 9.43 0.37 8.28
N ALA A 156 8.98 0.51 7.04
CA ALA A 156 9.11 1.77 6.30
C ALA A 156 7.80 2.53 6.30
N ILE A 157 7.90 3.84 6.43
CA ILE A 157 6.79 4.75 6.19
C ILE A 157 7.20 5.70 5.06
N LEU A 158 6.50 5.62 3.94
CA LEU A 158 6.67 6.52 2.80
C LEU A 158 5.75 7.73 3.01
N ASP A 159 6.32 8.92 3.12
CA ASP A 159 5.56 10.17 3.03
C ASP A 159 5.46 10.58 1.56
N LEU A 160 4.25 10.56 1.02
CA LEU A 160 4.02 10.84 -0.40
C LEU A 160 3.54 12.27 -0.60
N GLY A 161 4.00 12.88 -1.68
CA GLY A 161 3.54 14.19 -2.11
C GLY A 161 2.06 14.25 -2.46
N ALA A 162 1.57 15.46 -2.73
CA ALA A 162 0.19 15.69 -3.10
C ALA A 162 -0.13 15.28 -4.54
N GLY A 163 -1.41 15.01 -4.79
CA GLY A 163 -1.95 14.84 -6.13
C GLY A 163 -1.87 13.42 -6.66
N THR A 164 -1.99 13.28 -7.97
CA THR A 164 -2.21 11.98 -8.65
C THR A 164 -1.13 11.66 -9.68
N ASN A 165 0.09 12.14 -9.47
CA ASN A 165 1.21 11.80 -10.34
C ASN A 165 1.53 10.30 -10.24
N TYR A 166 2.11 9.72 -11.29
CA TYR A 166 2.36 8.27 -11.32
C TYR A 166 3.36 7.81 -10.26
N ASN A 167 4.28 8.66 -9.79
CA ASN A 167 5.22 8.29 -8.74
C ASN A 167 4.52 8.05 -7.41
N VAL A 168 3.70 9.02 -6.98
CA VAL A 168 2.88 8.96 -5.78
C VAL A 168 1.97 7.74 -5.84
N LEU A 169 1.24 7.56 -6.96
CA LEU A 169 0.33 6.42 -7.10
C LEU A 169 1.07 5.09 -7.11
N ASP A 170 2.21 4.97 -7.78
CA ASP A 170 3.00 3.74 -7.80
C ASP A 170 3.50 3.38 -6.39
N PHE A 171 4.08 4.32 -5.64
CA PHE A 171 4.52 4.06 -4.28
C PHE A 171 3.36 3.69 -3.35
N PHE A 172 2.23 4.38 -3.47
CA PHE A 172 1.01 4.07 -2.71
C PHE A 172 0.49 2.65 -3.00
N LEU A 173 0.54 2.21 -4.26
CA LEU A 173 0.06 0.90 -4.69
C LEU A 173 1.04 -0.25 -4.43
N ILE A 174 2.34 0.01 -4.30
CA ILE A 174 3.36 -1.03 -4.01
C ILE A 174 3.48 -1.28 -2.50
N ALA A 175 3.12 -0.30 -1.66
CA ALA A 175 3.11 -0.44 -0.21
C ALA A 175 2.17 -1.57 0.26
N ASP A 176 2.49 -2.18 1.40
CA ASP A 176 1.64 -3.22 1.99
C ASP A 176 0.32 -2.62 2.51
N HIS A 177 0.38 -1.38 3.01
CA HIS A 177 -0.80 -0.61 3.43
C HIS A 177 -0.69 0.85 3.00
N GLY A 178 -1.73 1.37 2.34
CA GLY A 178 -1.88 2.78 2.01
C GLY A 178 -2.81 3.48 3.00
N LEU A 179 -2.34 4.58 3.60
CA LEU A 179 -3.10 5.48 4.46
C LEU A 179 -3.46 6.72 3.65
N LEU A 180 -4.74 6.89 3.34
CA LEU A 180 -5.26 8.07 2.67
C LEU A 180 -5.62 9.14 3.71
N VAL A 181 -4.96 10.29 3.66
CA VAL A 181 -5.23 11.43 4.54
C VAL A 181 -6.19 12.39 3.86
N LEU A 182 -7.18 12.88 4.60
CA LEU A 182 -8.17 13.86 4.16
C LEU A 182 -8.53 14.78 5.34
N VAL A 183 -8.98 15.99 5.03
CA VAL A 183 -9.62 16.91 5.97
C VAL A 183 -11.09 17.10 5.57
N PRO A 184 -12.00 17.48 6.50
CA PRO A 184 -13.43 17.65 6.22
C PRO A 184 -13.71 18.97 5.47
N GLU A 185 -13.07 19.14 4.33
CA GLU A 185 -13.22 20.28 3.44
C GLU A 185 -13.61 19.77 2.03
N PRO A 186 -14.58 20.41 1.34
CA PRO A 186 -15.04 19.96 0.03
C PRO A 186 -13.92 19.67 -0.98
N THR A 187 -12.92 20.54 -1.08
CA THR A 187 -11.82 20.35 -2.03
C THR A 187 -10.89 19.19 -1.63
N SER A 188 -10.74 18.90 -0.34
CA SER A 188 -9.96 17.74 0.13
C SER A 188 -10.68 16.45 -0.22
N VAL A 189 -11.99 16.38 0.02
CA VAL A 189 -12.81 15.21 -0.31
C VAL A 189 -12.79 14.94 -1.80
N GLU A 190 -12.99 15.97 -2.64
CA GLU A 190 -12.95 15.82 -4.10
C GLU A 190 -11.59 15.32 -4.58
N ASN A 191 -10.49 15.93 -4.10
CA ASN A 191 -9.15 15.49 -4.48
C ASN A 191 -8.83 14.08 -3.97
N GLY A 192 -9.33 13.70 -2.79
CA GLY A 192 -9.27 12.34 -2.27
C GLY A 192 -9.95 11.31 -3.18
N TYR A 193 -11.15 11.64 -3.66
CA TYR A 193 -11.84 10.81 -4.65
C TYR A 193 -11.05 10.68 -5.95
N ARG A 194 -10.53 11.79 -6.49
CA ARG A 194 -9.67 11.79 -7.69
C ARG A 194 -8.42 10.92 -7.49
N PHE A 195 -7.82 10.96 -6.29
CA PHE A 195 -6.68 10.12 -5.92
C PHE A 195 -7.02 8.63 -5.98
N ILE A 196 -8.10 8.20 -5.32
CA ILE A 196 -8.54 6.80 -5.33
C ILE A 196 -8.86 6.35 -6.75
N LYS A 197 -9.58 7.18 -7.52
CA LYS A 197 -9.93 6.89 -8.91
C LYS A 197 -8.67 6.69 -9.77
N ALA A 198 -7.69 7.58 -9.64
CA ALA A 198 -6.43 7.47 -10.36
C ALA A 198 -5.62 6.23 -9.93
N ALA A 199 -5.57 5.93 -8.63
CA ALA A 199 -4.92 4.72 -8.11
C ALA A 199 -5.56 3.44 -8.66
N PHE A 200 -6.90 3.40 -8.76
CA PHE A 200 -7.63 2.29 -9.35
C PHE A 200 -7.25 2.07 -10.82
N PHE A 201 -7.32 3.12 -11.65
CA PHE A 201 -6.96 3.01 -13.07
C PHE A 201 -5.48 2.69 -13.26
N ARG A 202 -4.60 3.23 -12.42
CA ARG A 202 -3.17 2.90 -12.44
C ARG A 202 -2.93 1.42 -12.12
N ARG A 203 -3.62 0.87 -11.11
CA ARG A 203 -3.57 -0.55 -10.76
C ARG A 203 -4.08 -1.42 -11.92
N LEU A 204 -5.18 -1.02 -12.54
CA LEU A 204 -5.76 -1.73 -13.68
C LEU A 204 -4.78 -1.76 -14.86
N ALA A 205 -4.20 -0.62 -15.23
CA ALA A 205 -3.18 -0.55 -16.28
C ALA A 205 -1.96 -1.44 -15.99
N ASN A 206 -1.50 -1.48 -14.73
CA ASN A 206 -0.41 -2.36 -14.32
C ASN A 206 -0.79 -3.85 -14.46
N VAL A 207 -2.03 -4.23 -14.15
CA VAL A 207 -2.53 -5.61 -14.34
C VAL A 207 -2.63 -5.95 -15.83
N GLN A 208 -3.14 -5.05 -16.65
CA GLN A 208 -3.23 -5.26 -18.10
C GLN A 208 -1.86 -5.51 -18.73
N ALA A 209 -0.87 -4.69 -18.38
CA ALA A 209 0.49 -4.84 -18.88
C ALA A 209 1.15 -6.16 -18.46
N VAL A 210 0.81 -6.68 -17.28
CA VAL A 210 1.38 -7.95 -16.77
C VAL A 210 0.74 -9.17 -17.41
N TYR A 211 -0.58 -9.14 -17.67
CA TYR A 211 -1.34 -10.29 -18.18
C TYR A 211 -1.65 -10.22 -19.68
N GLY A 212 -1.30 -9.13 -20.37
CA GLY A 212 -1.58 -8.95 -21.80
C GLY A 212 -3.08 -8.84 -22.13
N ILE A 213 -3.91 -8.43 -21.17
CA ILE A 213 -5.39 -8.36 -21.31
C ILE A 213 -5.87 -6.96 -21.72
N GLU A 214 -5.06 -6.24 -22.49
CA GLU A 214 -5.32 -4.87 -22.93
C GLU A 214 -6.63 -4.75 -23.73
N TRP A 215 -7.01 -5.82 -24.43
CA TRP A 215 -8.22 -5.93 -25.24
C TRP A 215 -9.53 -5.98 -24.44
N LEU A 216 -9.48 -6.32 -23.14
CA LEU A 216 -10.69 -6.54 -22.32
C LEU A 216 -11.26 -5.25 -21.71
N VAL A 217 -10.50 -4.17 -21.74
CA VAL A 217 -10.84 -2.88 -21.08
C VAL A 217 -10.95 -1.74 -22.10
N ARG A 218 -11.04 -2.07 -23.40
CA ARG A 218 -11.35 -1.09 -24.45
C ARG A 218 -12.84 -0.89 -24.60
#